data_AF-A0A818ILJ6-F1
#
_entry.id   AF-A0A818ILJ6-F1
#
_cell.length_a   1.000
_cell.length_b   1.000
_cell.length_c   1.000
_cell.angle_alpha   90.00
_cell.angle_beta   90.00
_cell.angle_gamma   90.00
#
_symmetry.space_group_name_H-M   'P 1'
#
loop_
_entity.id
_entity.type
_entity.pdbx_description
1 polymer ?
#
loop_
_entity_poly.entity_id
_entity_poly.type
_entity_poly.pdbx_seq_one_letter_code
_entity_poly.pdbx_strand_id
1 'polypeptide(L)'
;MIFSVGTDSRKNLLYCHVYSCPHTWTFYHNITNNFPSELFRCVRVISLHDECPFEHDFYLRIAHSSPFIKKLNLHNYQSQQNDHAQWPIIKYPHLIEIDLVKTHEDYLEELLNNRKIYLLDNVHLRVSYDSLKNQRSILQEMQRVLIVRKSFVLWCLTIQ
;
A
#
# COMPACT_ATOMS: atom_id res chain seq x y z
N MET A 1 8.50 -4.47 -25.76
CA MET A 1 7.16 -4.99 -26.13
C MET A 1 7.39 -6.01 -27.23
N ILE A 2 7.07 -7.29 -27.00
CA ILE A 2 7.27 -8.35 -28.00
C ILE A 2 5.89 -8.88 -28.37
N PHE A 3 5.60 -8.97 -29.67
CA PHE A 3 4.35 -9.49 -30.18
C PHE A 3 4.58 -10.88 -30.75
N SER A 4 3.81 -11.86 -30.28
CA SER A 4 3.69 -13.16 -30.94
C SER A 4 2.28 -13.29 -31.49
N VAL A 5 2.15 -13.34 -32.82
CA VAL A 5 0.87 -13.58 -33.49
C VAL A 5 0.80 -15.07 -33.81
N GLY A 6 -0.14 -15.77 -33.18
CA GLY A 6 -0.48 -17.16 -33.50
C GLY A 6 -1.77 -17.21 -34.30
N THR A 7 -1.83 -18.09 -35.30
CA THR A 7 -3.05 -18.36 -36.07
C THR A 7 -3.61 -19.73 -35.70
N ASP A 8 -4.87 -19.78 -35.25
CA ASP A 8 -5.60 -21.03 -35.12
C ASP A 8 -6.26 -21.37 -36.47
N SER A 9 -5.76 -22.41 -37.12
CA SER A 9 -6.21 -22.87 -38.44
C SER A 9 -7.70 -23.27 -38.55
N ARG A 10 -8.45 -23.32 -37.44
CA ARG A 10 -9.85 -23.82 -37.45
C ARG A 10 -10.92 -22.74 -37.30
N LYS A 11 -10.55 -21.52 -36.91
CA LYS A 11 -11.46 -20.36 -36.81
C LYS A 11 -10.65 -19.10 -37.12
N ASN A 12 -11.09 -18.26 -38.06
CA ASN A 12 -10.46 -16.98 -38.42
C ASN A 12 -10.51 -15.96 -37.27
N LEU A 13 -9.92 -16.28 -36.12
CA LEU A 13 -9.82 -15.45 -34.93
C LEU A 13 -8.33 -15.22 -34.67
N LEU A 14 -7.90 -13.97 -34.86
CA LEU A 14 -6.56 -13.51 -34.50
C LEU A 14 -6.55 -13.26 -32.98
N TYR A 15 -5.91 -14.16 -32.22
CA TYR A 15 -5.67 -13.92 -30.80
C TYR A 15 -4.34 -13.19 -30.64
N CYS A 16 -4.40 -11.92 -30.23
CA CYS A 16 -3.23 -11.17 -29.83
C CYS A 16 -2.91 -11.52 -28.37
N HIS A 17 -1.93 -12.40 -28.15
CA HIS A 17 -1.36 -12.58 -26.81
C HIS A 17 -0.36 -11.44 -26.56
N VAL A 18 -0.82 -10.39 -25.88
CA VAL A 18 0.05 -9.34 -25.38
C VAL A 18 0.79 -9.88 -24.16
N TYR A 19 1.96 -10.47 -24.39
CA TYR A 19 2.91 -10.75 -23.31
C TYR A 19 3.68 -9.47 -22.99
N SER A 20 3.08 -8.55 -22.23
CA SER A 20 3.90 -7.67 -21.40
C SER A 20 4.52 -8.58 -20.36
N CYS A 21 5.80 -8.96 -20.52
CA CYS A 21 6.53 -9.65 -19.47
C CYS A 21 6.51 -8.73 -18.24
N PRO A 22 5.65 -8.96 -17.22
CA PRO A 22 5.51 -8.04 -16.09
C PRO A 22 6.74 -8.12 -15.17
N HIS A 23 7.65 -9.03 -15.49
CA HIS A 23 8.71 -9.55 -14.64
C HIS A 23 9.86 -8.57 -14.39
N THR A 24 9.84 -7.36 -14.93
CA THR A 24 10.88 -6.34 -14.65
C THR A 24 10.34 -5.04 -14.10
N TRP A 25 9.03 -4.90 -13.93
CA TRP A 25 8.47 -3.65 -13.41
C TRP A 25 8.74 -3.52 -11.92
N THR A 26 9.52 -2.50 -11.58
CA THR A 26 9.82 -2.12 -10.19
C THR A 26 8.79 -1.15 -9.62
N PHE A 27 7.98 -0.54 -10.48
CA PHE A 27 6.96 0.44 -10.12
C PHE A 27 5.60 -0.02 -10.61
N TYR A 28 4.59 0.12 -9.76
CA TYR A 28 3.20 -0.11 -10.14
C TYR A 28 2.35 1.06 -9.63
N HIS A 29 2.01 1.95 -10.57
CA HIS A 29 1.30 3.19 -10.27
C HIS A 29 -0.19 3.08 -10.61
N ASN A 30 -1.00 3.91 -9.94
CA ASN A 30 -2.44 4.07 -10.14
C ASN A 30 -3.22 2.75 -10.01
N ILE A 31 -2.87 1.98 -8.99
CA ILE A 31 -3.58 0.76 -8.63
C ILE A 31 -4.92 1.14 -7.98
N THR A 32 -6.01 0.62 -8.53
CA THR A 32 -7.37 0.76 -7.98
C THR A 32 -7.73 -0.42 -7.08
N ASN A 33 -8.89 -0.40 -6.42
CA ASN A 33 -9.42 -1.47 -5.58
C ASN A 33 -9.56 -2.83 -6.28
N ASN A 34 -9.59 -2.83 -7.62
CA ASN A 34 -9.72 -4.02 -8.44
C ASN A 34 -8.37 -4.70 -8.75
N PHE A 35 -7.34 -4.44 -7.93
CA PHE A 35 -6.03 -4.98 -8.22
C PHE A 35 -5.99 -6.51 -8.04
N PRO A 36 -5.36 -7.23 -8.99
CA PRO A 36 -5.35 -8.68 -8.96
C PRO A 36 -4.56 -9.18 -7.76
N SER A 37 -4.99 -10.30 -7.19
CA SER A 37 -4.29 -10.98 -6.07
C SER A 37 -3.02 -11.72 -6.52
N GLU A 38 -2.50 -11.39 -7.71
CA GLU A 38 -1.30 -12.00 -8.29
C GLU A 38 -0.02 -11.53 -7.59
N LEU A 39 1.04 -12.32 -7.72
CA LEU A 39 2.32 -12.08 -7.06
C LEU A 39 3.26 -11.25 -7.94
N PHE A 40 3.47 -10.00 -7.56
CA PHE A 40 4.37 -9.03 -8.17
C PHE A 40 5.76 -9.03 -7.51
N ARG A 41 6.56 -10.07 -7.77
CA ARG A 41 7.89 -10.25 -7.15
C ARG A 41 8.88 -9.13 -7.41
N CYS A 42 8.75 -8.42 -8.54
CA CYS A 42 9.70 -7.38 -8.95
C CYS A 42 9.27 -5.97 -8.54
N VAL A 43 8.01 -5.78 -8.15
CA VAL A 43 7.51 -4.48 -7.72
C VAL A 43 8.16 -4.09 -6.40
N ARG A 44 8.60 -2.85 -6.33
CA ARG A 44 9.26 -2.21 -5.17
C ARG A 44 8.51 -0.97 -4.74
N VAL A 45 7.80 -0.30 -5.65
CA VAL A 45 7.04 0.91 -5.38
C VAL A 45 5.62 0.71 -5.86
N ILE A 46 4.66 0.92 -4.97
CA ILE A 46 3.23 0.89 -5.30
C ILE A 46 2.64 2.26 -5.03
N SER A 47 1.81 2.73 -5.96
CA SER A 47 0.95 3.87 -5.77
C SER A 47 -0.49 3.46 -6.01
N LEU A 48 -1.32 3.64 -4.99
CA LEU A 48 -2.75 3.31 -5.00
C LEU A 48 -3.57 4.59 -5.09
N HIS A 49 -4.58 4.57 -5.94
CA HIS A 49 -5.55 5.64 -6.06
C HIS A 49 -6.87 5.07 -6.56
N ASP A 50 -7.96 5.41 -5.89
CA ASP A 50 -9.31 5.03 -6.29
C ASP A 50 -10.30 6.10 -5.79
N GLU A 51 -11.45 6.19 -6.45
CA GLU A 51 -12.60 6.98 -6.03
C GLU A 51 -13.40 6.26 -4.94
N CYS A 52 -13.36 4.92 -4.92
CA CYS A 52 -13.97 4.09 -3.89
C CYS A 52 -13.00 3.82 -2.73
N PRO A 53 -13.48 3.62 -1.48
CA PRO A 53 -12.60 3.35 -0.34
C PRO A 53 -11.81 2.05 -0.48
N PHE A 54 -10.56 2.04 -0.03
CA PHE A 54 -9.79 0.80 0.13
C PHE A 54 -10.21 0.15 1.45
N GLU A 55 -10.92 -0.97 1.34
CA GLU A 55 -11.36 -1.70 2.53
C GLU A 55 -10.18 -2.22 3.34
N HIS A 56 -10.37 -2.42 4.63
CA HIS A 56 -9.32 -2.73 5.60
C HIS A 56 -8.40 -3.90 5.16
N ASP A 57 -8.85 -4.84 4.32
CA ASP A 57 -8.03 -5.99 3.88
C ASP A 57 -6.96 -5.60 2.84
N PHE A 58 -6.94 -4.34 2.41
CA PHE A 58 -6.01 -3.85 1.41
C PHE A 58 -4.56 -4.03 1.85
N TYR A 59 -4.22 -3.77 3.11
CA TYR A 59 -2.86 -3.98 3.61
C TYR A 59 -2.44 -5.44 3.43
N LEU A 60 -3.33 -6.38 3.77
CA LEU A 60 -3.09 -7.82 3.59
C LEU A 60 -2.87 -8.16 2.11
N ARG A 61 -3.74 -7.65 1.23
CA ARG A 61 -3.63 -7.88 -0.22
C ARG A 61 -2.31 -7.35 -0.78
N ILE A 62 -1.85 -6.17 -0.34
CA ILE A 62 -0.56 -5.60 -0.76
C ILE A 62 0.62 -6.42 -0.24
N ALA A 63 0.57 -6.85 1.02
CA ALA A 63 1.62 -7.69 1.60
C ALA A 63 1.75 -9.02 0.86
N HIS A 64 0.63 -9.61 0.46
CA HIS A 64 0.58 -10.86 -0.30
C HIS A 64 1.04 -10.68 -1.75
N SER A 65 0.52 -9.65 -2.44
CA SER A 65 0.82 -9.42 -3.86
C SER A 65 2.24 -8.92 -4.06
N SER A 66 2.79 -8.15 -3.12
CA SER A 66 4.05 -7.42 -3.30
C SER A 66 4.96 -7.54 -2.07
N PRO A 67 5.46 -8.75 -1.74
CA PRO A 67 6.20 -9.00 -0.50
C PRO A 67 7.53 -8.23 -0.40
N PHE A 68 8.07 -7.77 -1.52
CA PHE A 68 9.33 -7.01 -1.61
C PHE A 68 9.13 -5.50 -1.75
N ILE A 69 7.93 -4.99 -1.46
CA ILE A 69 7.62 -3.57 -1.52
C ILE A 69 8.56 -2.79 -0.58
N LYS A 70 9.10 -1.68 -1.10
CA LYS A 70 9.92 -0.69 -0.40
C LYS A 70 9.15 0.58 -0.11
N LYS A 71 8.28 1.00 -1.03
CA LYS A 71 7.51 2.24 -0.91
C LYS A 71 6.04 2.01 -1.24
N LEU A 72 5.17 2.45 -0.34
CA LEU A 72 3.73 2.42 -0.49
C LEU A 72 3.19 3.85 -0.48
N ASN A 73 2.60 4.30 -1.58
CA ASN A 73 1.86 5.56 -1.62
C ASN A 73 0.38 5.23 -1.73
N LEU A 74 -0.43 5.76 -0.82
CA LEU A 74 -1.88 5.62 -0.86
C LEU A 74 -2.49 7.00 -1.02
N HIS A 75 -3.35 7.18 -2.02
CA HIS A 75 -4.10 8.42 -2.22
C HIS A 75 -5.60 8.09 -2.30
N ASN A 76 -6.31 8.21 -1.18
CA ASN A 76 -7.73 7.94 -1.11
C ASN A 76 -8.37 8.72 0.04
N TYR A 77 -9.29 9.62 -0.27
CA TYR A 77 -9.96 10.48 0.70
C TYR A 77 -11.26 9.90 1.26
N GLN A 78 -11.68 8.71 0.81
CA GLN A 78 -12.88 8.04 1.31
C GLN A 78 -12.55 7.26 2.59
N SER A 79 -13.44 7.35 3.57
CA SER A 79 -13.39 6.57 4.81
C SER A 79 -13.62 5.08 4.55
N GLN A 80 -12.98 4.24 5.34
CA GLN A 80 -13.17 2.79 5.26
C GLN A 80 -14.56 2.44 5.82
N GLN A 81 -15.27 1.49 5.19
CA GLN A 81 -16.70 1.26 5.48
C GLN A 81 -16.96 -0.09 6.13
N ASN A 82 -16.23 -1.15 5.74
CA ASN A 82 -16.48 -2.48 6.29
C ASN A 82 -15.80 -2.68 7.65
N ASP A 83 -16.25 -3.69 8.38
CA ASP A 83 -15.70 -3.99 9.70
C ASP A 83 -14.37 -4.76 9.61
N HIS A 84 -13.55 -4.65 10.65
CA HIS A 84 -12.29 -5.40 10.76
C HIS A 84 -12.56 -6.91 10.88
N ALA A 85 -12.47 -7.63 9.77
CA ALA A 85 -12.44 -9.08 9.82
C ALA A 85 -11.18 -9.58 10.58
N GLN A 86 -11.29 -10.76 11.18
CA GLN A 86 -10.16 -11.36 11.91
C GLN A 86 -9.05 -11.77 10.94
N TRP A 87 -8.11 -10.86 10.67
CA TRP A 87 -6.96 -11.16 9.83
C TRP A 87 -5.74 -11.69 10.57
N PRO A 88 -4.86 -12.41 9.84
CA PRO A 88 -3.54 -12.74 10.31
C PRO A 88 -2.68 -11.48 10.50
N ILE A 89 -1.53 -11.67 11.13
CA ILE A 89 -0.50 -10.63 11.25
C ILE A 89 0.08 -10.34 9.86
N ILE A 90 0.04 -9.08 9.47
CA ILE A 90 0.58 -8.53 8.23
C ILE A 90 1.99 -8.01 8.51
N LYS A 91 2.96 -8.40 7.67
CA LYS A 91 4.36 -7.98 7.80
C LYS A 91 4.84 -7.35 6.51
N TYR A 92 5.60 -6.27 6.64
CA TYR A 92 6.26 -5.60 5.53
C TYR A 92 7.78 -5.58 5.73
N PRO A 93 8.48 -6.69 5.45
CA PRO A 93 9.89 -6.85 5.80
C PRO A 93 10.86 -5.95 5.01
N HIS A 94 10.42 -5.37 3.90
CA HIS A 94 11.26 -4.56 3.02
C HIS A 94 10.78 -3.11 2.89
N LEU A 95 9.68 -2.77 3.54
CA LEU A 95 9.08 -1.46 3.46
C LEU A 95 9.94 -0.47 4.23
N ILE A 96 10.25 0.64 3.58
CA ILE A 96 11.07 1.73 4.11
C ILE A 96 10.32 3.06 4.10
N GLU A 97 9.26 3.19 3.29
CA GLU A 97 8.48 4.41 3.21
C GLU A 97 6.99 4.11 3.00
N ILE A 98 6.15 4.82 3.74
CA ILE A 98 4.70 4.87 3.56
C ILE A 98 4.30 6.34 3.42
N ASP A 99 3.61 6.67 2.34
CA ASP A 99 3.05 8.01 2.08
C ASP A 99 1.52 7.95 2.13
N LEU A 100 0.97 8.57 3.18
CA LEU A 100 -0.44 8.75 3.49
C LEU A 100 -0.81 10.24 3.55
N VAL A 101 -0.05 11.13 2.89
CA VAL A 101 -0.33 12.58 2.94
C VAL A 101 -1.70 12.92 2.33
N LYS A 102 -2.14 12.12 1.35
CA LYS A 102 -3.39 12.34 0.60
C LYS A 102 -4.42 11.24 0.89
N THR A 103 -4.57 10.86 2.17
CA THR A 103 -5.53 9.84 2.58
C THR A 103 -6.50 10.33 3.63
N HIS A 104 -7.64 9.64 3.72
CA HIS A 104 -8.50 9.70 4.89
C HIS A 104 -7.72 9.26 6.15
N GLU A 105 -8.15 9.72 7.32
CA GLU A 105 -7.44 9.47 8.57
C GLU A 105 -7.56 8.03 9.06
N ASP A 106 -8.65 7.33 8.75
CA ASP A 106 -8.87 5.93 9.14
C ASP A 106 -7.75 5.00 8.64
N TYR A 107 -7.17 5.27 7.46
CA TYR A 107 -6.06 4.46 6.95
C TYR A 107 -4.81 4.55 7.84
N LEU A 108 -4.55 5.75 8.36
CA LEU A 108 -3.47 5.98 9.31
C LEU A 108 -3.80 5.36 10.67
N GLU A 109 -5.05 5.48 11.11
CA GLU A 109 -5.53 4.88 12.34
C GLU A 109 -5.37 3.35 12.29
N GLU A 110 -5.81 2.70 11.21
CA GLU A 110 -5.63 1.27 11.00
C GLU A 110 -4.14 0.90 11.00
N LEU A 111 -3.30 1.69 10.31
CA LEU A 111 -1.86 1.42 10.26
C LEU A 111 -1.20 1.46 11.66
N LEU A 112 -1.59 2.41 12.51
CA LEU A 112 -0.95 2.65 13.81
C LEU A 112 -1.58 1.85 14.96
N ASN A 113 -2.90 1.66 14.95
CA ASN A 113 -3.63 1.02 16.04
C ASN A 113 -3.79 -0.48 15.85
N ASN A 114 -3.74 -0.97 14.62
CA ASN A 114 -3.92 -2.38 14.36
C ASN A 114 -2.65 -3.15 14.74
N ARG A 115 -2.70 -3.84 15.89
CA ARG A 115 -1.63 -4.71 16.40
C ARG A 115 -1.24 -5.84 15.42
N LYS A 116 -2.02 -6.05 14.36
CA LYS A 116 -1.75 -7.04 13.33
C LYS A 116 -0.82 -6.51 12.25
N ILE A 117 -0.59 -5.20 12.11
CA ILE A 117 0.33 -4.66 11.11
C ILE A 117 1.68 -4.41 11.77
N TYR A 118 2.70 -5.14 11.33
CA TYR A 118 4.07 -5.01 11.85
C TYR A 118 4.94 -4.22 10.88
N LEU A 119 5.29 -3.00 11.28
CA LEU A 119 6.28 -2.16 10.62
C LEU A 119 7.66 -2.33 11.27
N LEU A 120 8.72 -2.30 10.45
CA LEU A 120 10.09 -2.28 10.95
C LEU A 120 10.43 -0.89 11.54
N ASP A 121 11.40 -0.84 12.45
CA ASP A 121 11.70 0.37 13.24
C ASP A 121 12.23 1.57 12.43
N ASN A 122 12.54 1.39 11.14
CA ASN A 122 13.09 2.43 10.25
C ASN A 122 12.13 2.81 9.11
N VAL A 123 10.83 2.56 9.25
CA VAL A 123 9.85 2.96 8.23
C VAL A 123 9.61 4.47 8.32
N HIS A 124 9.86 5.17 7.22
CA HIS A 124 9.53 6.57 7.06
C HIS A 124 8.03 6.72 6.77
N LEU A 125 7.29 7.29 7.71
CA LEU A 125 5.87 7.58 7.55
C LEU A 125 5.67 9.05 7.20
N ARG A 126 5.03 9.32 6.07
CA ARG A 126 4.61 10.65 5.62
C ARG A 126 3.10 10.75 5.72
N VAL A 127 2.61 11.73 6.46
CA VAL A 127 1.18 11.94 6.75
C VAL A 127 0.86 13.42 6.72
N SER A 128 -0.40 13.77 6.50
CA SER A 128 -0.84 15.15 6.65
C SER A 128 -0.81 15.57 8.12
N TYR A 129 -0.58 16.87 8.37
CA TYR A 129 -0.60 17.41 9.73
C TYR A 129 -1.98 17.24 10.40
N ASP A 130 -3.05 17.42 9.63
CA ASP A 130 -4.42 17.31 10.16
C ASP A 130 -4.77 15.88 10.58
N SER A 131 -4.43 14.89 9.74
CA SER A 131 -4.59 13.48 10.08
C SER A 131 -3.82 13.12 11.36
N LEU A 132 -2.61 13.66 11.53
CA LEU A 132 -1.80 13.42 12.73
C LEU A 132 -2.40 14.09 13.97
N LYS A 133 -2.94 15.30 13.83
CA LYS A 133 -3.54 16.08 14.92
C LYS A 133 -4.79 15.39 15.50
N ASN A 134 -5.54 14.67 14.68
CA ASN A 134 -6.73 13.94 15.14
C ASN A 134 -6.37 12.65 15.89
N GLN A 135 -5.18 12.09 15.64
CA GLN A 135 -4.66 10.88 16.30
C GLN A 135 -3.90 11.20 17.61
N ARG A 136 -4.33 12.23 18.36
CA ARG A 136 -3.64 12.79 19.55
C ARG A 136 -3.37 11.79 20.68
N SER A 137 -4.27 10.84 20.91
CA SER A 137 -4.09 9.75 21.89
C SER A 137 -2.93 8.83 21.51
N ILE A 138 -2.73 8.63 20.20
CA ILE A 138 -1.71 7.73 19.65
C ILE A 138 -0.37 8.42 19.59
N LEU A 139 -0.31 9.73 19.32
CA LEU A 139 0.93 10.49 19.47
C LEU A 139 1.52 10.39 20.88
N GLN A 140 0.68 10.39 21.92
CA GLN A 140 1.12 10.25 23.31
C GLN A 140 1.65 8.84 23.61
N GLU A 141 1.02 7.80 23.06
CA GLU A 141 1.50 6.41 23.16
C GLU A 141 2.75 6.16 22.29
N MET A 142 2.81 6.70 21.07
CA MET A 142 3.97 6.62 20.19
C MET A 142 5.16 7.34 20.82
N GLN A 143 4.98 8.48 21.50
CA GLN A 143 6.07 9.11 22.27
C GLN A 143 6.59 8.20 23.41
N ARG A 144 5.75 7.35 24.00
CA ARG A 144 6.18 6.35 25.00
C ARG A 144 6.89 5.15 24.34
N VAL A 145 6.43 4.69 23.18
CA VAL A 145 7.02 3.57 22.43
C VAL A 145 8.31 3.98 21.69
N LEU A 146 8.44 5.23 21.26
CA LEU A 146 9.63 5.79 20.58
C LEU A 146 10.85 5.95 21.51
N ILE A 147 10.64 6.02 22.82
CA ILE A 147 11.73 5.93 23.81
C ILE A 147 12.33 4.51 23.83
N VAL A 148 11.56 3.49 23.43
CA VAL A 148 12.01 2.08 23.37
C VAL A 148 12.50 1.68 21.97
N ARG A 149 11.99 2.32 20.90
CA ARG A 149 12.38 2.03 19.50
C ARG A 149 12.94 3.29 18.83
N LYS A 150 14.26 3.42 18.89
CA LYS A 150 15.01 4.48 18.19
C LYS A 150 14.71 4.41 16.69
N SER A 151 14.14 5.50 16.14
CA SER A 151 14.18 5.94 14.73
C SER A 151 12.89 5.92 13.90
N PHE A 152 11.76 6.46 14.39
CA PHE A 152 10.78 7.08 13.45
C PHE A 152 11.13 8.55 13.24
N VAL A 153 11.39 8.93 11.99
CA VAL A 153 11.55 10.34 11.58
C VAL A 153 10.24 10.79 10.94
N LEU A 154 9.43 11.53 11.71
CA LEU A 154 8.17 12.09 11.25
C LEU A 154 8.43 13.42 10.52
N TRP A 155 8.22 13.46 9.21
CA TRP A 155 8.24 14.71 8.44
C TRP A 155 6.81 15.21 8.25
N CYS A 156 6.40 16.17 9.08
CA CYS A 156 5.17 16.92 8.84
C CYS A 156 5.44 17.96 7.75
N LEU A 157 4.80 17.83 6.59
CA LEU A 157 4.79 18.87 5.57
C LEU A 157 3.64 19.83 5.86
N THR A 158 3.96 21.02 6.36
CA THR A 158 3.05 22.16 6.37
C THR A 158 3.02 22.77 4.98
N ILE A 159 1.92 22.60 4.24
CA ILE A 159 1.65 23.39 3.04
C ILE A 159 0.75 24.55 3.49
N GLN A 160 1.28 25.78 3.41
CA GLN A 160 0.57 27.04 3.63
C GLN A 160 -0.40 27.35 2.49
#